data_AF-A0A6B3N8T2-F1
#
_entry.id   AF-A0A6B3N8T2-F1
#
_cell.length_a   1.000
_cell.length_b   1.000
_cell.length_c   1.000
_cell.angle_alpha   90.00
_cell.angle_beta   90.00
_cell.angle_gamma   90.00
#
_symmetry.space_group_name_H-M   'P 1'
#
loop_
_entity.id
_entity.type
_entity.pdbx_description
1 polymer ?
#
loop_
_entity_poly.entity_id
_entity_poly.type
_entity_poly.pdbx_seq_one_letter_code
_entity_poly.pdbx_strand_id
1 'polypeptide(L)'
;LKPSGPHAGATGWTLPVTPAWGPEGFNPFNPGGIVAHHIAAGIVGIIAGLFHLTVRPPERLFKALRMGNIETVLSSSIAAVFFAAFVVAGTMWYGNAATPIELFGPTRYQWDQGYFQQEIDRRVQTSVASGSSLSQAWSQIPEKLAFYDYIGNSPAKGGLFRSGPMDKGDGIAQSWLGHAVFTDAEGRELSVRRMPNFFETFPVVLTDANGVVRADIPFRRAESKYSIEQTGVTVSFYGGALDGNTFEDPAIVKQYARKAQLGEAFEFDKETLNSDGVFRTSPRGWFTFGHAVFALLFFFGHIWHGSRTIYRDVFAGIGEDLEEQVEWGVFQKVGDKTTRTQKTV
;
A
#
# COMPACT_ATOMS: atom_id res chain seq x y z
N LEU A 1 2.83 -7.25 16.71
CA LEU A 1 3.09 -7.94 15.42
C LEU A 1 4.41 -7.42 14.87
N LYS A 2 5.53 -8.08 15.18
CA LYS A 2 6.83 -7.72 14.58
C LYS A 2 6.77 -8.08 13.08
N PRO A 3 7.16 -7.20 12.16
CA PRO A 3 7.35 -7.53 10.75
C PRO A 3 8.57 -8.47 10.50
N SER A 4 9.22 -8.95 11.56
CA SER A 4 10.40 -9.81 11.53
C SER A 4 10.37 -10.93 12.60
N GLY A 5 9.17 -11.37 13.01
CA GLY A 5 9.02 -12.60 13.81
C GLY A 5 8.94 -13.84 12.90
N PRO A 6 9.13 -15.06 13.44
CA PRO A 6 9.09 -16.35 12.69
C PRO A 6 7.74 -16.67 12.01
N HIS A 7 6.79 -15.73 12.00
CA HIS A 7 5.45 -15.88 11.46
C HIS A 7 5.11 -14.62 10.66
N ALA A 8 5.39 -14.63 9.36
CA ALA A 8 5.07 -13.56 8.42
C ALA A 8 3.54 -13.41 8.26
N GLY A 9 2.86 -12.81 9.25
CA GLY A 9 1.41 -12.60 9.27
C GLY A 9 0.57 -13.88 9.20
N ALA A 10 1.10 -14.98 9.74
CA ALA A 10 0.44 -16.28 9.73
C ALA A 10 -0.34 -16.58 11.03
N THR A 11 -0.09 -15.82 12.10
CA THR A 11 -0.57 -16.14 13.46
C THR A 11 -1.02 -14.89 14.22
N GLY A 12 -1.89 -14.08 13.62
CA GLY A 12 -2.45 -12.90 14.27
C GLY A 12 -3.48 -13.27 15.34
N TRP A 13 -3.39 -12.65 16.51
CA TRP A 13 -4.39 -12.75 17.58
C TRP A 13 -4.34 -11.49 18.47
N THR A 14 -5.39 -11.26 19.25
CA THR A 14 -5.48 -10.12 20.18
C THR A 14 -4.62 -10.36 21.42
N LEU A 15 -3.80 -9.38 21.80
CA LEU A 15 -2.96 -9.43 22.99
C LEU A 15 -2.95 -8.12 23.77
N PRO A 16 -2.72 -8.16 25.09
CA PRO A 16 -2.26 -6.98 25.80
C PRO A 16 -0.89 -6.55 25.26
N VAL A 17 -0.67 -5.23 25.16
CA VAL A 17 0.58 -4.64 24.67
C VAL A 17 1.12 -3.69 25.72
N THR A 18 2.38 -3.87 26.12
CA THR A 18 3.07 -2.96 27.03
C THR A 18 3.61 -1.74 26.28
N PRO A 19 3.59 -0.54 26.89
CA PRO A 19 4.11 0.67 26.25
C PRO A 19 5.63 0.59 26.06
N ALA A 20 6.09 1.08 24.90
CA ALA A 20 7.52 1.21 24.58
C ALA A 20 7.92 2.69 24.64
N TRP A 21 8.67 3.07 25.68
CA TRP A 21 9.02 4.46 25.98
C TRP A 21 10.33 4.93 25.34
N GLY A 22 11.16 4.01 24.85
CA GLY A 22 12.40 4.35 24.18
C GLY A 22 12.18 4.79 22.73
N PRO A 23 13.26 5.05 21.97
CA PRO A 23 13.20 5.47 20.58
C PRO A 23 12.47 4.45 19.68
N GLU A 24 12.46 3.17 20.06
CA GLU A 24 11.72 2.12 19.37
C GLU A 24 10.19 2.33 19.39
N GLY A 25 9.67 3.15 20.29
CA GLY A 25 8.26 3.55 20.32
C GLY A 25 7.85 4.41 19.12
N PHE A 26 8.80 5.05 18.43
CA PHE A 26 8.53 5.81 17.21
C PHE A 26 8.61 4.97 15.93
N ASN A 27 8.97 3.69 16.04
CA ASN A 27 8.89 2.77 14.91
C ASN A 27 7.41 2.49 14.59
N PRO A 28 6.91 2.79 13.37
CA PRO A 28 5.50 2.57 13.02
C PRO A 28 5.06 1.11 13.10
N PHE A 29 5.99 0.16 13.09
CA PHE A 29 5.72 -1.27 13.23
C PHE A 29 5.80 -1.78 14.68
N ASN A 30 6.07 -0.91 15.65
CA ASN A 30 6.07 -1.29 17.07
C ASN A 30 4.71 -0.98 17.72
N PRO A 31 3.91 -1.99 18.10
CA PRO A 31 2.62 -1.76 18.74
C PRO A 31 2.75 -1.11 20.14
N GLY A 32 3.88 -1.30 20.83
CA GLY A 32 4.13 -0.64 22.12
C GLY A 32 4.24 0.89 22.00
N GLY A 33 4.66 1.37 20.83
CA GLY A 33 4.67 2.79 20.49
C GLY A 33 3.27 3.40 20.42
N ILE A 34 2.29 2.64 19.91
CA ILE A 34 0.88 3.08 19.88
C ILE A 34 0.36 3.28 21.31
N VAL A 35 0.63 2.34 22.21
CA VAL A 35 0.20 2.45 23.62
C VAL A 35 0.86 3.64 24.30
N ALA A 36 2.19 3.78 24.16
CA ALA A 36 2.94 4.91 24.71
C ALA A 36 2.42 6.26 24.18
N HIS A 37 2.13 6.35 22.87
CA HIS A 37 1.56 7.53 22.24
C HIS A 37 0.23 7.94 22.90
N HIS A 38 -0.71 7.01 23.09
CA HIS A 38 -2.02 7.34 23.68
C HIS A 38 -1.89 7.83 25.13
N ILE A 39 -1.02 7.21 25.93
CA ILE A 39 -0.79 7.63 27.31
C ILE A 39 -0.18 9.03 27.34
N ALA A 40 0.91 9.26 26.60
CA ALA A 40 1.60 10.55 26.60
C ALA A 40 0.73 11.67 26.01
N ALA A 41 0.12 11.46 24.84
CA ALA A 41 -0.74 12.44 24.20
C ALA A 41 -2.00 12.73 25.02
N GLY A 42 -2.55 11.73 25.72
CA GLY A 42 -3.67 11.92 26.65
C GLY A 42 -3.33 12.86 27.81
N ILE A 43 -2.17 12.66 28.45
CA ILE A 43 -1.68 13.53 29.53
C ILE A 43 -1.45 14.96 29.01
N VAL A 44 -0.80 15.10 27.85
CA VAL A 44 -0.58 16.41 27.21
C VAL A 44 -1.92 17.09 26.90
N GLY A 45 -2.91 16.34 26.40
CA GLY A 45 -4.25 16.86 26.14
C GLY A 45 -4.95 17.40 27.38
N ILE A 46 -4.82 16.74 28.53
CA ILE A 46 -5.37 17.23 29.81
C ILE A 46 -4.69 18.53 30.23
N ILE A 47 -3.35 18.58 30.20
CA ILE A 47 -2.58 19.76 30.58
C ILE A 47 -2.92 20.95 29.67
N ALA A 48 -2.93 20.74 28.35
CA ALA A 48 -3.26 21.75 27.36
C ALA A 48 -4.72 22.21 27.49
N GLY A 49 -5.65 21.30 27.78
CA GLY A 49 -7.06 21.62 28.03
C GLY A 49 -7.22 22.55 29.24
N LEU A 50 -6.57 22.25 30.37
CA LEU A 50 -6.59 23.10 31.56
C LEU A 50 -5.98 24.48 31.28
N PHE A 51 -4.89 24.54 30.52
CA PHE A 51 -4.30 25.80 30.08
C PHE A 51 -5.31 26.62 29.25
N HIS A 52 -5.96 26.02 28.25
CA HIS A 52 -6.93 26.71 27.41
C HIS A 52 -8.23 27.11 28.12
N LEU A 53 -8.58 26.46 29.24
CA LEU A 53 -9.68 26.87 30.12
C LEU A 53 -9.33 28.07 31.01
N THR A 54 -8.07 28.17 31.43
CA THR A 54 -7.62 29.14 32.45
C THR A 54 -6.93 30.38 31.86
N VAL A 55 -6.44 30.31 30.63
CA VAL A 55 -5.68 31.40 29.99
C VAL A 55 -6.44 31.95 28.79
N ARG A 56 -6.74 33.26 28.81
CA ARG A 56 -7.36 33.97 27.68
C ARG A 56 -6.36 34.14 26.53
N PRO A 57 -6.82 34.12 25.27
CA PRO A 57 -5.94 34.36 24.12
C PRO A 57 -5.29 35.75 24.19
N PRO A 58 -3.99 35.88 23.87
CA PRO A 58 -3.34 37.17 23.66
C PRO A 58 -4.06 38.00 22.59
N GLU A 59 -4.20 39.31 22.82
CA GLU A 59 -4.94 40.22 21.93
C GLU A 59 -4.44 40.15 20.48
N ARG A 60 -3.12 40.10 20.28
CA ARG A 60 -2.50 39.98 18.95
C ARG A 60 -2.96 38.72 18.21
N LEU A 61 -3.02 37.58 18.90
CA LEU A 61 -3.49 36.32 18.30
C LEU A 61 -5.00 36.36 18.07
N PHE A 62 -5.78 36.92 19.00
CA PHE A 62 -7.22 37.06 18.86
C PHE A 62 -7.60 37.85 17.60
N LYS A 63 -6.91 38.97 17.36
CA LYS A 63 -7.09 39.81 16.17
C LYS A 63 -6.59 39.14 14.89
N ALA A 64 -5.37 38.60 14.91
CA ALA A 64 -4.73 38.00 13.73
C ALA A 64 -5.51 36.78 13.21
N LEU A 65 -5.95 35.91 14.12
CA LEU A 65 -6.69 34.69 13.78
C LEU A 65 -8.22 34.90 13.77
N ARG A 66 -8.71 36.14 13.88
CA ARG A 66 -10.14 36.45 13.87
C ARG A 66 -10.96 35.55 14.82
N MET A 67 -10.49 35.34 16.05
CA MET A 67 -11.04 34.34 16.98
C MET A 67 -12.51 34.56 17.38
N GLY A 68 -13.10 35.74 17.10
CA GLY A 68 -14.54 35.98 17.23
C GLY A 68 -15.40 35.46 16.07
N ASN A 69 -14.80 34.96 14.99
CA ASN A 69 -15.47 34.38 13.84
C ASN A 69 -15.36 32.85 13.89
N ILE A 70 -16.49 32.14 13.97
CA ILE A 70 -16.51 30.67 14.02
C ILE A 70 -15.90 30.01 12.77
N GLU A 71 -15.92 30.69 11.62
CA GLU A 71 -15.33 30.17 10.38
C GLU A 71 -13.81 29.98 10.50
N THR A 72 -13.13 30.68 11.42
CA THR A 72 -11.71 30.44 11.69
C THR A 72 -11.47 29.07 12.32
N VAL A 73 -12.40 28.59 13.14
CA VAL A 73 -12.33 27.26 13.76
C VAL A 73 -12.63 26.22 12.69
N LEU A 74 -13.62 26.47 11.82
CA LEU A 74 -13.88 25.59 10.68
C LEU A 74 -12.64 25.42 9.80
N SER A 75 -11.98 26.51 9.41
CA SER A 75 -10.78 26.44 8.57
C SER A 75 -9.64 25.66 9.24
N SER A 76 -9.31 25.96 10.51
CA SER A 76 -8.21 25.28 11.21
C SER A 76 -8.53 23.82 11.55
N SER A 77 -9.79 23.50 11.86
CA SER A 77 -10.24 22.12 12.06
C SER A 77 -10.17 21.30 10.76
N ILE A 78 -10.58 21.86 9.62
CA ILE A 78 -10.42 21.18 8.32
C ILE A 78 -8.94 20.92 8.05
N ALA A 79 -8.03 21.84 8.42
CA ALA A 79 -6.60 21.62 8.29
C ALA A 79 -6.10 20.40 9.08
N ALA A 80 -6.49 20.30 10.34
CA ALA A 80 -6.17 19.15 11.18
C ALA A 80 -6.76 17.84 10.64
N VAL A 81 -7.99 17.89 10.10
CA VAL A 81 -8.66 16.71 9.53
C VAL A 81 -7.95 16.20 8.27
N PHE A 82 -7.60 17.07 7.32
CA PHE A 82 -6.91 16.59 6.11
C PHE A 82 -5.50 16.08 6.44
N PHE A 83 -4.82 16.68 7.43
CA PHE A 83 -3.55 16.17 7.92
C PHE A 83 -3.70 14.73 8.45
N ALA A 84 -4.67 14.49 9.33
CA ALA A 84 -4.96 13.15 9.84
C ALA A 84 -5.34 12.16 8.72
N ALA A 85 -6.15 12.61 7.75
CA ALA A 85 -6.55 11.80 6.59
C ALA A 85 -5.33 11.37 5.73
N PHE A 86 -4.37 12.26 5.48
CA PHE A 86 -3.12 11.89 4.79
C PHE A 86 -2.28 10.90 5.60
N VAL A 87 -2.19 11.07 6.92
CA VAL A 87 -1.45 10.14 7.80
C VAL A 87 -2.05 8.74 7.76
N VAL A 88 -3.38 8.60 7.86
CA VAL A 88 -4.03 7.28 7.81
C VAL A 88 -3.98 6.67 6.41
N ALA A 89 -4.05 7.48 5.34
CA ALA A 89 -3.85 6.98 3.98
C ALA A 89 -2.44 6.42 3.77
N GLY A 90 -1.41 7.16 4.20
CA GLY A 90 -0.02 6.72 4.10
C GLY A 90 0.25 5.46 4.91
N THR A 91 -0.16 5.44 6.18
CA THR A 91 0.06 4.27 7.05
C THR A 91 -0.71 3.03 6.59
N MET A 92 -1.91 3.19 6.02
CA MET A 92 -2.62 2.09 5.37
C MET A 92 -1.87 1.57 4.14
N TRP A 93 -1.26 2.44 3.33
CA TRP A 93 -0.58 1.99 2.11
C TRP A 93 0.77 1.31 2.37
N TYR A 94 1.60 1.90 3.23
CA TYR A 94 2.92 1.38 3.58
C TYR A 94 2.87 0.24 4.61
N GLY A 95 1.81 0.18 5.41
CA GLY A 95 1.67 -0.73 6.52
C GLY A 95 2.28 -0.16 7.81
N ASN A 96 1.63 -0.44 8.94
CA ASN A 96 2.12 -0.18 10.29
C ASN A 96 1.54 -1.21 11.27
N ALA A 97 1.82 -1.07 12.57
CA ALA A 97 1.30 -1.96 13.61
C ALA A 97 -0.24 -1.93 13.78
N ALA A 98 -0.92 -0.87 13.33
CA ALA A 98 -2.37 -0.70 13.37
C ALA A 98 -3.09 -1.16 12.09
N THR A 99 -2.36 -1.46 11.01
CA THR A 99 -2.93 -1.92 9.72
C THR A 99 -2.40 -3.31 9.35
N PRO A 100 -2.63 -4.34 10.19
CA PRO A 100 -2.06 -5.67 9.99
C PRO A 100 -2.57 -6.33 8.70
N ILE A 101 -1.72 -7.13 8.07
CA ILE A 101 -2.02 -7.74 6.78
C ILE A 101 -3.14 -8.79 6.86
N GLU A 102 -3.34 -9.41 8.01
CA GLU A 102 -4.43 -10.39 8.23
C GLU A 102 -5.82 -9.74 8.25
N LEU A 103 -5.90 -8.42 8.46
CA LEU A 103 -7.17 -7.69 8.46
C LEU A 103 -7.38 -6.87 7.19
N PHE A 104 -6.29 -6.37 6.58
CA PHE A 104 -6.38 -5.45 5.43
C PHE A 104 -5.78 -6.01 4.14
N GLY A 105 -5.19 -7.21 4.18
CA GLY A 105 -4.39 -7.77 3.09
C GLY A 105 -2.94 -7.28 3.09
N PRO A 106 -2.05 -7.91 2.31
CA PRO A 106 -0.64 -7.51 2.18
C PRO A 106 -0.51 -6.11 1.55
N THR A 107 0.71 -5.57 1.57
CA THR A 107 1.06 -4.32 0.87
C THR A 107 1.68 -4.64 -0.49
N ARG A 108 1.59 -3.70 -1.43
CA ARG A 108 2.27 -3.87 -2.74
C ARG A 108 3.78 -4.03 -2.61
N TYR A 109 4.38 -3.44 -1.58
CA TYR A 109 5.83 -3.45 -1.35
C TYR A 109 6.34 -4.85 -1.01
N GLN A 110 5.50 -5.68 -0.37
CA GLN A 110 5.82 -7.07 -0.09
C GLN A 110 5.93 -7.90 -1.39
N TRP A 111 5.09 -7.61 -2.38
CA TRP A 111 5.23 -8.20 -3.73
C TRP A 111 6.45 -7.64 -4.48
N ASP A 112 6.58 -6.31 -4.51
CA ASP A 112 7.65 -5.63 -5.26
C ASP A 112 9.06 -6.06 -4.80
N GLN A 113 9.21 -6.44 -3.53
CA GLN A 113 10.48 -6.89 -2.93
C GLN A 113 10.60 -8.42 -2.82
N GLY A 114 9.59 -9.20 -3.21
CA GLY A 114 9.58 -10.66 -3.04
C GLY A 114 9.67 -11.07 -1.56
N TYR A 115 9.03 -10.33 -0.65
CA TYR A 115 9.16 -10.53 0.80
C TYR A 115 8.71 -11.93 1.24
N PHE A 116 7.55 -12.40 0.77
CA PHE A 116 7.03 -13.72 1.13
C PHE A 116 7.78 -14.83 0.42
N GLN A 117 8.12 -14.66 -0.86
CA GLN A 117 8.99 -15.56 -1.61
C GLN A 117 10.30 -15.84 -0.86
N GLN A 118 11.02 -14.80 -0.43
CA GLN A 118 12.27 -14.96 0.31
C GLN A 118 12.11 -15.74 1.62
N GLU A 119 11.01 -15.54 2.35
CA GLU A 119 10.74 -16.27 3.59
C GLU A 119 10.36 -17.73 3.32
N ILE A 120 9.62 -18.00 2.24
CA ILE A 120 9.31 -19.36 1.77
C ILE A 120 10.61 -20.08 1.40
N ASP A 121 11.43 -19.48 0.55
CA ASP A 121 12.72 -20.02 0.10
C ASP A 121 13.62 -20.32 1.31
N ARG A 122 13.73 -19.38 2.25
CA ARG A 122 14.50 -19.58 3.48
C ARG A 122 14.02 -20.79 4.28
N ARG A 123 12.71 -21.00 4.42
CA ARG A 123 12.16 -22.16 5.15
C ARG A 123 12.44 -23.47 4.41
N VAL A 124 12.20 -23.51 3.11
CA VAL A 124 12.45 -24.69 2.28
C VAL A 124 13.93 -25.08 2.36
N GLN A 125 14.84 -24.12 2.15
CA GLN A 125 16.28 -24.36 2.24
C GLN A 125 16.71 -24.83 3.63
N THR A 126 16.11 -24.30 4.69
CA THR A 126 16.36 -24.77 6.07
C THR A 126 15.94 -26.23 6.24
N SER A 127 14.74 -26.60 5.76
CA SER A 127 14.24 -27.97 5.85
C SER A 127 15.05 -28.96 5.00
N VAL A 128 15.45 -28.57 3.79
CA VAL A 128 16.33 -29.38 2.93
C VAL A 128 17.70 -29.56 3.56
N ALA A 129 18.30 -28.51 4.12
CA ALA A 129 19.57 -28.59 4.83
C ALA A 129 19.50 -29.50 6.08
N SER A 130 18.31 -29.65 6.67
CA SER A 130 18.06 -30.59 7.77
C SER A 130 17.80 -32.03 7.32
N GLY A 131 17.88 -32.33 6.01
CA GLY A 131 17.75 -33.66 5.44
C GLY A 131 16.36 -34.00 4.89
N SER A 132 15.42 -33.05 4.84
CA SER A 132 14.12 -33.27 4.21
C SER A 132 14.25 -33.37 2.69
N SER A 133 13.43 -34.21 2.05
CA SER A 133 13.26 -34.15 0.59
C SER A 133 12.60 -32.84 0.16
N LEU A 134 12.68 -32.48 -1.13
CA LEU A 134 12.01 -31.28 -1.64
C LEU A 134 10.48 -31.31 -1.41
N SER A 135 9.82 -32.44 -1.69
CA SER A 135 8.38 -32.61 -1.43
C SER A 135 8.06 -32.44 0.06
N GLN A 136 8.86 -33.00 0.97
CA GLN A 136 8.68 -32.82 2.40
C GLN A 136 8.87 -31.36 2.84
N ALA A 137 9.90 -30.70 2.32
CA ALA A 137 10.21 -29.30 2.65
C ALA A 137 9.10 -28.35 2.19
N TRP A 138 8.61 -28.52 0.96
CA TRP A 138 7.51 -27.72 0.42
C TRP A 138 6.17 -28.03 1.09
N SER A 139 5.92 -29.28 1.48
CA SER A 139 4.72 -29.67 2.23
C SER A 139 4.66 -29.07 3.65
N GLN A 140 5.80 -28.60 4.20
CA GLN A 140 5.83 -27.89 5.49
C GLN A 140 5.48 -26.40 5.36
N ILE A 141 5.38 -25.85 4.15
CA ILE A 141 5.02 -24.46 3.93
C ILE A 141 3.52 -24.25 4.19
N PRO A 142 3.12 -23.34 5.10
CA PRO A 142 1.71 -23.07 5.32
C PRO A 142 1.05 -22.47 4.08
N GLU A 143 -0.12 -22.97 3.69
CA GLU A 143 -0.87 -22.43 2.54
C GLU A 143 -1.15 -20.94 2.67
N LYS A 144 -1.40 -20.45 3.89
CA LYS A 144 -1.59 -19.01 4.16
C LYS A 144 -0.35 -18.19 3.78
N LEU A 145 0.86 -18.72 3.99
CA LEU A 145 2.09 -18.04 3.61
C LEU A 145 2.28 -18.05 2.09
N ALA A 146 2.03 -19.19 1.43
CA ALA A 146 2.05 -19.30 -0.02
C ALA A 146 1.02 -18.35 -0.66
N PHE A 147 -0.16 -18.21 -0.06
CA PHE A 147 -1.21 -17.33 -0.58
C PHE A 147 -0.83 -15.85 -0.50
N TYR A 148 -0.04 -15.42 0.49
CA TYR A 148 0.50 -14.06 0.47
C TYR A 148 1.48 -13.81 -0.67
N ASP A 149 2.13 -14.86 -1.19
CA ASP A 149 3.07 -14.79 -2.32
C ASP A 149 2.38 -14.95 -3.69
N TYR A 150 1.16 -14.40 -3.81
CA TYR A 150 0.36 -14.39 -5.03
C TYR A 150 -0.10 -12.95 -5.34
N ILE A 151 0.12 -12.50 -6.58
CA ILE A 151 -0.09 -11.10 -6.98
C ILE A 151 -1.57 -10.68 -6.95
N GLY A 152 -2.51 -11.63 -7.03
CA GLY A 152 -3.94 -11.32 -6.88
C GLY A 152 -4.26 -10.73 -5.51
N ASN A 153 -3.40 -10.97 -4.51
CA ASN A 153 -3.50 -10.36 -3.18
C ASN A 153 -2.84 -8.98 -3.06
N SER A 154 -2.12 -8.52 -4.09
CA SER A 154 -1.53 -7.18 -4.11
C SER A 154 -2.62 -6.10 -4.23
N PRO A 155 -2.66 -5.10 -3.32
CA PRO A 155 -3.64 -4.02 -3.39
C PRO A 155 -3.38 -3.06 -4.58
N ALA A 156 -2.29 -3.26 -5.32
CA ALA A 156 -1.97 -2.50 -6.53
C ALA A 156 -2.48 -3.17 -7.83
N LYS A 157 -3.24 -4.27 -7.73
CA LYS A 157 -3.88 -4.95 -8.88
C LYS A 157 -5.40 -4.75 -8.90
N GLY A 158 -5.85 -3.50 -8.85
CA GLY A 158 -7.27 -3.14 -8.85
C GLY A 158 -7.77 -2.49 -10.13
N GLY A 159 -8.97 -1.92 -10.05
CA GLY A 159 -9.51 -1.00 -11.03
C GLY A 159 -10.64 -0.19 -10.42
N LEU A 160 -10.73 1.11 -10.72
CA LEU A 160 -11.67 2.03 -10.08
C LEU A 160 -13.13 1.57 -10.18
N PHE A 161 -13.50 0.96 -11.31
CA PHE A 161 -14.87 0.49 -11.56
C PHE A 161 -15.01 -1.04 -11.40
N ARG A 162 -13.99 -1.71 -10.87
CA ARG A 162 -14.04 -3.14 -10.54
C ARG A 162 -14.52 -3.28 -9.09
N SER A 163 -15.82 -3.12 -8.89
CA SER A 163 -16.44 -3.16 -7.56
C SER A 163 -16.53 -4.57 -7.00
N GLY A 164 -16.68 -4.66 -5.67
CA GLY A 164 -16.92 -5.91 -4.95
C GLY A 164 -15.67 -6.52 -4.33
N PRO A 165 -15.81 -7.72 -3.74
CA PRO A 165 -14.71 -8.42 -3.07
C PRO A 165 -13.67 -8.91 -4.08
N MET A 166 -12.46 -9.19 -3.60
CA MET A 166 -11.40 -9.80 -4.41
C MET A 166 -11.85 -11.12 -5.04
N ASP A 167 -12.60 -11.93 -4.29
CA ASP A 167 -13.19 -13.20 -4.74
C ASP A 167 -14.03 -13.09 -6.01
N LYS A 168 -14.61 -11.91 -6.31
CA LYS A 168 -15.38 -11.68 -7.54
C LYS A 168 -14.48 -11.59 -8.79
N GLY A 169 -13.19 -11.40 -8.60
CA GLY A 169 -12.17 -11.40 -9.65
C GLY A 169 -11.69 -12.80 -9.96
N ASP A 170 -10.68 -13.26 -9.25
CA ASP A 170 -10.03 -14.55 -9.49
C ASP A 170 -10.79 -15.75 -8.93
N GLY A 171 -11.70 -15.56 -7.98
CA GLY A 171 -12.54 -16.60 -7.39
C GLY A 171 -12.28 -16.79 -5.91
N ILE A 172 -13.03 -17.69 -5.27
CA ILE A 172 -12.78 -18.10 -3.90
C ILE A 172 -11.62 -19.09 -3.90
N ALA A 173 -10.48 -18.72 -3.34
CA ALA A 173 -9.32 -19.60 -3.23
C ALA A 173 -9.68 -20.88 -2.45
N GLN A 174 -9.37 -22.05 -3.02
CA GLN A 174 -9.72 -23.36 -2.46
C GLN A 174 -8.51 -24.06 -1.85
N SER A 175 -7.46 -24.26 -2.66
CA SER A 175 -6.29 -25.04 -2.27
C SER A 175 -5.04 -24.52 -2.96
N TRP A 176 -3.89 -24.69 -2.31
CA TRP A 176 -2.59 -24.45 -2.94
C TRP A 176 -2.24 -25.63 -3.85
N LEU A 177 -1.86 -25.35 -5.09
CA LEU A 177 -1.51 -26.41 -6.06
C LEU A 177 -0.15 -27.04 -5.78
N GLY A 178 0.70 -26.39 -4.97
CA GLY A 178 2.10 -26.75 -4.79
C GLY A 178 3.04 -25.82 -5.54
N HIS A 179 4.31 -25.85 -5.16
CA HIS A 179 5.34 -25.06 -5.81
C HIS A 179 5.74 -25.70 -7.14
N ALA A 180 5.67 -24.91 -8.22
CA ALA A 180 5.98 -25.35 -9.57
C ALA A 180 7.46 -25.12 -9.89
N VAL A 181 8.20 -26.21 -10.10
CA VAL A 181 9.60 -26.19 -10.54
C VAL A 181 9.65 -26.53 -12.02
N PHE A 182 10.21 -25.63 -12.83
CA PHE A 182 10.35 -25.82 -14.27
C PHE A 182 11.75 -26.30 -14.59
N THR A 183 11.88 -27.28 -15.48
CA THR A 183 13.18 -27.84 -15.86
C THR A 183 13.25 -27.96 -17.38
N ASP A 184 14.35 -27.56 -18.01
CA ASP A 184 14.55 -27.78 -19.45
C ASP A 184 15.09 -29.18 -19.78
N ALA A 185 15.21 -29.50 -21.07
CA ALA A 185 15.74 -30.78 -21.54
C ALA A 185 17.20 -31.06 -21.11
N GLU A 186 17.97 -30.04 -20.70
CA GLU A 186 19.33 -30.18 -20.17
C GLU A 186 19.34 -30.45 -18.65
N GLY A 187 18.17 -30.49 -18.00
CA GLY A 187 18.03 -30.67 -16.56
C GLY A 187 18.25 -29.40 -15.75
N ARG A 188 18.26 -28.21 -16.37
CA ARG A 188 18.43 -26.94 -15.65
C ARG A 188 17.10 -26.48 -15.09
N GLU A 189 17.10 -26.12 -13.82
CA GLU A 189 15.96 -25.44 -13.20
C GLU A 189 15.80 -24.02 -13.77
N LEU A 190 14.56 -23.67 -14.10
CA LEU A 190 14.15 -22.41 -14.68
C LEU A 190 13.17 -21.67 -13.76
N SER A 191 13.32 -20.35 -13.70
CA SER A 191 12.40 -19.48 -12.98
C SER A 191 11.55 -18.67 -13.95
N VAL A 192 10.24 -18.64 -13.72
CA VAL A 192 9.31 -17.77 -14.46
C VAL A 192 9.46 -16.33 -13.98
N ARG A 193 9.66 -15.38 -14.91
CA ARG A 193 9.67 -13.95 -14.57
C ARG A 193 8.28 -13.51 -14.09
N ARG A 194 8.18 -13.16 -12.80
CA ARG A 194 6.94 -12.67 -12.18
C ARG A 194 6.43 -11.36 -12.79
N MET A 195 5.11 -11.14 -12.78
CA MET A 195 4.47 -9.92 -13.23
C MET A 195 4.73 -8.76 -12.24
N PRO A 196 5.29 -7.62 -12.67
CA PRO A 196 5.34 -6.42 -11.83
C PRO A 196 3.93 -5.79 -11.70
N ASN A 197 3.66 -5.12 -10.57
CA ASN A 197 2.35 -4.50 -10.29
C ASN A 197 1.85 -3.56 -11.39
N PHE A 198 2.75 -2.91 -12.13
CA PHE A 198 2.40 -1.95 -13.18
C PHE A 198 1.72 -2.58 -14.41
N PHE A 199 1.97 -3.87 -14.67
CA PHE A 199 1.53 -4.52 -15.89
C PHE A 199 0.15 -5.17 -15.73
N GLU A 200 -0.74 -4.95 -16.70
CA GLU A 200 -2.01 -5.69 -16.79
C GLU A 200 -1.84 -7.04 -17.48
N THR A 201 -1.05 -7.05 -18.54
CA THR A 201 -0.60 -8.26 -19.24
C THR A 201 0.92 -8.28 -19.24
N PHE A 202 1.52 -9.45 -19.09
CA PHE A 202 2.98 -9.58 -19.08
C PHE A 202 3.37 -10.90 -19.78
N PRO A 203 4.48 -10.95 -20.54
CA PRO A 203 4.88 -12.15 -21.27
C PRO A 203 5.36 -13.25 -20.31
N VAL A 204 5.27 -14.49 -20.77
CA VAL A 204 5.86 -15.64 -20.06
C VAL A 204 7.28 -15.84 -20.59
N VAL A 205 8.25 -15.62 -19.71
CA VAL A 205 9.68 -15.79 -19.97
C VAL A 205 10.27 -16.57 -18.81
N LEU A 206 11.05 -17.60 -19.13
CA LEU A 206 11.75 -18.46 -18.19
C LEU A 206 13.26 -18.23 -18.31
N THR A 207 13.92 -18.02 -17.18
CA THR A 207 15.36 -17.79 -17.10
C THR A 207 16.03 -18.83 -16.22
N ASP A 208 17.28 -19.17 -16.51
CA ASP A 208 18.11 -19.93 -15.57
C ASP A 208 18.54 -19.07 -14.36
N ALA A 209 19.27 -19.68 -13.43
CA ALA A 209 19.79 -19.02 -12.22
C ALA A 209 20.70 -17.79 -12.49
N ASN A 210 21.25 -17.66 -13.71
CA ASN A 210 22.08 -16.52 -14.11
C ASN A 210 21.26 -15.42 -14.83
N GLY A 211 19.95 -15.59 -14.94
CA GLY A 211 19.07 -14.66 -15.65
C GLY A 211 19.11 -14.79 -17.18
N VAL A 212 19.70 -15.86 -17.71
CA VAL A 212 19.73 -16.11 -19.16
C VAL A 212 18.40 -16.71 -19.58
N VAL A 213 17.78 -16.17 -20.64
CA VAL A 213 16.52 -16.69 -21.18
C VAL A 213 16.73 -18.09 -21.75
N ARG A 214 15.94 -19.05 -21.26
CA ARG A 214 15.98 -20.46 -21.69
C ARG A 214 14.70 -20.93 -22.35
N ALA A 215 13.55 -20.36 -21.98
CA ALA A 215 12.29 -20.66 -22.63
C ALA A 215 11.31 -19.47 -22.58
N ASP A 216 10.35 -19.44 -23.51
CA ASP A 216 9.28 -18.46 -23.57
C ASP A 216 7.97 -19.04 -24.17
N ILE A 217 6.90 -18.24 -24.11
CA ILE A 217 5.71 -18.46 -24.93
C ILE A 217 5.74 -17.40 -26.05
N PRO A 218 6.14 -17.78 -27.28
CA PRO A 218 6.38 -16.81 -28.34
C PRO A 218 5.06 -16.25 -28.87
N PHE A 219 5.04 -14.95 -29.16
CA PHE A 219 3.91 -14.32 -29.83
C PHE A 219 3.84 -14.73 -31.31
N ARG A 220 4.93 -14.54 -32.07
CA ARG A 220 5.07 -15.05 -33.44
C ARG A 220 5.84 -16.36 -33.43
N ARG A 221 5.28 -17.39 -34.08
CA ARG A 221 5.88 -18.73 -34.08
C ARG A 221 6.92 -18.97 -35.20
N ALA A 222 6.93 -18.13 -36.24
CA ALA A 222 7.73 -18.35 -37.45
C ALA A 222 9.24 -18.47 -37.21
N GLU A 223 9.77 -17.75 -36.23
CA GLU A 223 11.19 -17.73 -35.87
C GLU A 223 11.41 -18.05 -34.39
N SER A 224 10.46 -18.80 -33.79
CA SER A 224 10.59 -19.22 -32.39
C SER A 224 11.84 -20.09 -32.21
N LYS A 225 12.61 -19.77 -31.18
CA LYS A 225 13.80 -20.55 -30.75
C LYS A 225 13.70 -21.07 -29.32
N TYR A 226 12.82 -20.47 -28.52
CA TYR A 226 12.71 -20.69 -27.08
C TYR A 226 11.34 -21.24 -26.68
N SER A 227 10.51 -21.70 -27.63
CA SER A 227 9.21 -22.28 -27.27
C SER A 227 9.38 -23.49 -26.37
N ILE A 228 8.45 -23.66 -25.43
CA ILE A 228 8.35 -24.83 -24.54
C ILE A 228 8.52 -26.17 -25.29
N GLU A 229 7.95 -26.29 -26.49
CA GLU A 229 8.08 -27.48 -27.34
C GLU A 229 9.53 -27.74 -27.81
N GLN A 230 10.26 -26.69 -28.17
CA GLN A 230 11.63 -26.78 -28.67
C GLN A 230 12.64 -27.00 -27.55
N THR A 231 12.39 -26.40 -26.39
CA THR A 231 13.29 -26.44 -25.22
C THR A 231 13.03 -27.63 -24.31
N GLY A 232 11.95 -28.38 -24.55
CA GLY A 232 11.57 -29.58 -23.79
C GLY A 232 11.33 -29.28 -22.31
N VAL A 233 10.70 -28.15 -22.00
CA VAL A 233 10.46 -27.75 -20.61
C VAL A 233 9.37 -28.60 -19.99
N THR A 234 9.63 -29.15 -18.82
CA THR A 234 8.68 -29.86 -17.96
C THR A 234 8.39 -29.03 -16.71
N VAL A 235 7.30 -29.38 -16.00
CA VAL A 235 6.98 -28.80 -14.70
C VAL A 235 6.68 -29.89 -13.68
N SER A 236 7.36 -29.83 -12.54
CA SER A 236 7.15 -30.73 -11.39
C SER A 236 6.61 -29.92 -10.21
N PHE A 237 5.69 -30.52 -9.46
CA PHE A 237 5.07 -29.88 -8.29
C PHE A 237 5.57 -30.49 -6.99
N TYR A 238 5.83 -29.63 -6.00
CA TYR A 238 6.22 -30.02 -4.65
C TYR A 238 5.31 -29.34 -3.62
N GLY A 239 4.78 -30.14 -2.68
CA GLY A 239 3.73 -29.70 -1.75
C GLY A 239 2.37 -29.47 -2.44
N GLY A 240 1.37 -29.11 -1.64
CA GLY A 240 0.02 -28.80 -2.13
C GLY A 240 -0.68 -29.97 -2.83
N ALA A 241 -1.71 -29.65 -3.61
CA ALA A 241 -2.58 -30.64 -4.25
C ALA A 241 -1.91 -31.47 -5.35
N LEU A 242 -0.85 -30.96 -5.99
CA LEU A 242 -0.17 -31.63 -7.10
C LEU A 242 1.19 -32.23 -6.71
N ASP A 243 1.49 -32.37 -5.41
CA ASP A 243 2.78 -32.90 -4.94
C ASP A 243 3.19 -34.20 -5.65
N GLY A 244 4.42 -34.23 -6.15
CA GLY A 244 5.01 -35.39 -6.85
C GLY A 244 4.57 -35.56 -8.30
N ASN A 245 3.60 -34.78 -8.80
CA ASN A 245 3.22 -34.83 -10.21
C ASN A 245 4.23 -34.08 -11.09
N THR A 246 4.49 -34.64 -12.26
CA THR A 246 5.30 -34.02 -13.31
C THR A 246 4.51 -34.01 -14.62
N PHE A 247 4.51 -32.88 -15.30
CA PHE A 247 3.83 -32.68 -16.58
C PHE A 247 4.82 -32.34 -17.68
N GLU A 248 4.70 -33.05 -18.80
CA GLU A 248 5.55 -32.87 -19.99
C GLU A 248 4.77 -32.32 -21.18
N ASP A 249 3.43 -32.42 -21.18
CA ASP A 249 2.59 -31.88 -22.25
C ASP A 249 2.79 -30.35 -22.32
N PRO A 250 3.30 -29.81 -23.44
CA PRO A 250 3.56 -28.38 -23.60
C PRO A 250 2.32 -27.51 -23.35
N ALA A 251 1.11 -28.01 -23.61
CA ALA A 251 -0.11 -27.26 -23.33
C ALA A 251 -0.31 -27.02 -21.82
N ILE A 252 -0.09 -28.05 -21.02
CA ILE A 252 -0.20 -28.04 -19.55
C ILE A 252 0.95 -27.23 -18.94
N VAL A 253 2.19 -27.45 -19.40
CA VAL A 253 3.37 -26.69 -18.94
C VAL A 253 3.16 -25.20 -19.14
N LYS A 254 2.67 -24.79 -20.32
CA LYS A 254 2.34 -23.38 -20.61
C LYS A 254 1.25 -22.82 -19.70
N GLN A 255 0.27 -23.64 -19.33
CA GLN A 255 -0.79 -23.23 -18.40
C GLN A 255 -0.22 -22.92 -17.01
N TYR A 256 0.64 -23.78 -16.48
CA TYR A 256 1.28 -23.54 -15.18
C TYR A 256 2.32 -22.42 -15.23
N ALA A 257 3.05 -22.25 -16.33
CA ALA A 257 3.97 -21.12 -16.50
C ALA A 257 3.22 -19.77 -16.46
N ARG A 258 2.04 -19.68 -17.08
CA ARG A 258 1.16 -18.49 -16.97
C ARG A 258 0.69 -18.24 -15.54
N LYS A 259 0.44 -19.28 -14.75
CA LYS A 259 0.07 -19.14 -13.33
C LYS A 259 1.26 -18.72 -12.48
N ALA A 260 2.43 -19.32 -12.67
CA ALA A 260 3.67 -19.02 -11.93
C ALA A 260 4.15 -17.57 -12.12
N GLN A 261 3.81 -16.96 -13.25
CA GLN A 261 4.00 -15.53 -13.49
C GLN A 261 3.28 -14.64 -12.43
N LEU A 262 2.20 -15.14 -11.84
CA LEU A 262 1.41 -14.47 -10.81
C LEU A 262 1.90 -14.79 -9.39
N GLY A 263 2.96 -15.60 -9.22
CA GLY A 263 3.44 -16.08 -7.93
C GLY A 263 3.02 -17.52 -7.68
N GLU A 264 2.75 -17.86 -6.42
CA GLU A 264 2.26 -19.19 -6.04
C GLU A 264 0.89 -19.49 -6.64
N ALA A 265 0.68 -20.75 -7.06
CA ALA A 265 -0.48 -21.15 -7.83
C ALA A 265 -1.57 -21.78 -6.96
N PHE A 266 -2.80 -21.32 -7.14
CA PHE A 266 -3.97 -21.79 -6.39
C PHE A 266 -5.08 -22.29 -7.32
N GLU A 267 -5.94 -23.14 -6.75
CA GLU A 267 -7.26 -23.46 -7.28
C GLU A 267 -8.28 -22.43 -6.78
N PHE A 268 -9.19 -22.04 -7.65
CA PHE A 268 -10.22 -21.04 -7.35
C PHE A 268 -11.59 -21.52 -7.81
N ASP A 269 -12.58 -21.41 -6.94
CA ASP A 269 -13.99 -21.52 -7.31
C ASP A 269 -14.47 -20.18 -7.87
N LYS A 270 -14.78 -20.17 -9.16
CA LYS A 270 -15.34 -19.01 -9.87
C LYS A 270 -16.84 -19.09 -10.06
N GLU A 271 -17.46 -20.24 -9.85
CA GLU A 271 -18.87 -20.46 -10.14
C GLU A 271 -19.73 -19.85 -9.04
N THR A 272 -19.36 -20.02 -7.78
CA THR A 272 -20.15 -19.54 -6.62
C THR A 272 -20.47 -18.04 -6.71
N LEU A 273 -19.52 -17.23 -7.19
CA LEU A 273 -19.69 -15.78 -7.31
C LEU A 273 -19.81 -15.31 -8.77
N ASN A 274 -19.83 -16.21 -9.75
CA ASN A 274 -19.70 -15.89 -11.17
C ASN A 274 -18.51 -14.94 -11.43
N SER A 275 -17.33 -15.32 -10.93
CA SER A 275 -16.13 -14.49 -10.91
C SER A 275 -15.56 -14.27 -12.31
N ASP A 276 -15.21 -13.03 -12.62
CA ASP A 276 -14.94 -12.58 -14.00
C ASP A 276 -13.48 -12.74 -14.45
N GLY A 277 -12.60 -13.23 -13.57
CA GLY A 277 -11.17 -13.43 -13.83
C GLY A 277 -10.35 -12.14 -13.83
N VAL A 278 -10.91 -11.01 -13.36
CA VAL A 278 -10.23 -9.72 -13.36
C VAL A 278 -9.96 -9.24 -11.93
N PHE A 279 -8.69 -8.94 -11.64
CA PHE A 279 -8.27 -8.54 -10.30
C PHE A 279 -8.96 -7.27 -9.77
N ARG A 280 -9.19 -7.29 -8.46
CA ARG A 280 -9.76 -6.21 -7.64
C ARG A 280 -8.81 -5.89 -6.50
N THR A 281 -8.87 -4.67 -5.99
CA THR A 281 -8.07 -4.27 -4.82
C THR A 281 -8.72 -4.75 -3.52
N SER A 282 -7.90 -4.92 -2.49
CA SER A 282 -8.34 -5.18 -1.12
C SER A 282 -8.88 -3.92 -0.42
N PRO A 283 -9.46 -4.06 0.79
CA PRO A 283 -9.83 -2.92 1.63
C PRO A 283 -8.69 -1.93 1.90
N ARG A 284 -7.42 -2.39 1.92
CA ARG A 284 -6.24 -1.52 2.04
C ARG A 284 -6.20 -0.48 0.92
N GLY A 285 -6.42 -0.91 -0.33
CA GLY A 285 -6.42 -0.01 -1.48
C GLY A 285 -7.62 0.93 -1.48
N TRP A 286 -8.83 0.42 -1.22
CA TRP A 286 -10.04 1.25 -1.13
C TRP A 286 -9.95 2.31 -0.03
N PHE A 287 -9.49 1.94 1.17
CA PHE A 287 -9.29 2.86 2.28
C PHE A 287 -8.29 3.96 1.92
N THR A 288 -7.15 3.57 1.34
CA THR A 288 -6.09 4.50 0.93
C THR A 288 -6.61 5.49 -0.09
N PHE A 289 -7.31 5.00 -1.13
CA PHE A 289 -7.89 5.85 -2.18
C PHE A 289 -8.88 6.86 -1.61
N GLY A 290 -9.86 6.40 -0.82
CA GLY A 290 -10.88 7.27 -0.24
C GLY A 290 -10.28 8.37 0.64
N HIS A 291 -9.38 8.02 1.55
CA HIS A 291 -8.78 8.99 2.48
C HIS A 291 -7.84 9.97 1.76
N ALA A 292 -7.06 9.51 0.78
CA ALA A 292 -6.19 10.41 0.02
C ALA A 292 -7.00 11.43 -0.80
N VAL A 293 -8.09 10.99 -1.45
CA VAL A 293 -8.98 11.87 -2.21
C VAL A 293 -9.67 12.87 -1.28
N PHE A 294 -10.27 12.41 -0.18
CA PHE A 294 -10.94 13.31 0.75
C PHE A 294 -9.97 14.29 1.42
N ALA A 295 -8.74 13.87 1.74
CA ALA A 295 -7.72 14.78 2.27
C ALA A 295 -7.43 15.92 1.29
N LEU A 296 -7.30 15.62 -0.01
CA LEU A 296 -7.06 16.65 -1.02
C LEU A 296 -8.27 17.60 -1.19
N LEU A 297 -9.49 17.08 -1.12
CA LEU A 297 -10.70 17.92 -1.13
C LEU A 297 -10.81 18.81 0.11
N PHE A 298 -10.50 18.27 1.30
CA PHE A 298 -10.48 19.04 2.54
C PHE A 298 -9.39 20.11 2.53
N PHE A 299 -8.24 19.87 1.89
CA PHE A 299 -7.25 20.93 1.69
C PHE A 299 -7.86 22.14 0.97
N PHE A 300 -8.63 21.93 -0.10
CA PHE A 300 -9.33 23.03 -0.77
C PHE A 300 -10.35 23.72 0.17
N GLY A 301 -11.11 22.94 0.95
CA GLY A 301 -12.04 23.48 1.95
C GLY A 301 -11.34 24.35 3.01
N HIS A 302 -10.14 23.96 3.45
CA HIS A 302 -9.33 24.76 4.38
C HIS A 302 -8.95 26.11 3.77
N ILE A 303 -8.43 26.11 2.54
CA ILE A 303 -8.03 27.34 1.83
C ILE A 303 -9.23 28.25 1.60
N TRP A 304 -10.36 27.68 1.20
CA TRP A 304 -11.62 28.41 1.00
C TRP A 304 -12.09 29.11 2.27
N HIS A 305 -12.29 28.37 3.36
CA HIS A 305 -12.78 28.92 4.62
C HIS A 305 -11.76 29.82 5.33
N GLY A 306 -10.46 29.56 5.14
CA GLY A 306 -9.40 30.42 5.64
C GLY A 306 -9.42 31.79 4.95
N SER A 307 -9.55 31.78 3.62
CA SER A 307 -9.67 33.00 2.82
C SER A 307 -10.91 33.81 3.22
N ARG A 308 -12.07 33.15 3.36
CA ARG A 308 -13.32 33.79 3.81
C ARG A 308 -13.21 34.37 5.22
N THR A 309 -12.47 33.73 6.11
CA THR A 309 -12.25 34.22 7.47
C THR A 309 -11.41 35.50 7.47
N ILE A 310 -10.30 35.51 6.72
CA ILE A 310 -9.34 36.62 6.71
C ILE A 310 -9.89 37.82 5.93
N TYR A 311 -10.44 37.58 4.74
CA TYR A 311 -10.96 38.58 3.79
C TYR A 311 -12.47 38.78 3.90
N ARG A 312 -13.03 38.62 5.11
CA ARG A 312 -14.47 38.76 5.35
C ARG A 312 -15.00 40.14 5.00
N ASP A 313 -14.20 41.17 5.25
CA ASP A 313 -14.48 42.59 5.02
C ASP A 313 -14.69 42.93 3.53
N VAL A 314 -14.04 42.20 2.63
CA VAL A 314 -14.13 42.41 1.17
C VAL A 314 -14.90 41.29 0.44
N PHE A 315 -15.57 40.40 1.17
CA PHE A 315 -16.24 39.25 0.58
C PHE A 315 -17.35 39.62 -0.42
N ALA A 316 -18.02 40.76 -0.21
CA ALA A 316 -19.09 41.27 -1.09
C ALA A 316 -18.58 42.25 -2.18
N GLY A 317 -17.27 42.42 -2.30
CA GLY A 317 -16.65 43.42 -3.18
C GLY A 317 -15.68 44.32 -2.43
N ILE A 318 -14.84 45.02 -3.19
CA ILE A 318 -13.91 46.02 -2.66
C ILE A 318 -14.59 47.39 -2.56
N GLY A 319 -14.12 48.24 -1.63
CA GLY A 319 -14.63 49.60 -1.49
C GLY A 319 -14.22 50.52 -2.64
N GLU A 320 -14.98 51.61 -2.84
CA GLU A 320 -14.80 52.56 -3.96
C GLU A 320 -13.49 53.40 -3.84
N ASP A 321 -12.94 53.60 -2.63
CA ASP A 321 -11.76 54.45 -2.36
C ASP A 321 -10.42 53.69 -2.26
N LEU A 322 -10.03 52.91 -3.28
CA LEU A 322 -8.77 52.13 -3.29
C LEU A 322 -7.64 52.71 -4.15
N GLU A 323 -7.92 53.73 -4.96
CA GLU A 323 -7.04 54.18 -6.06
C GLU A 323 -5.62 54.54 -5.59
N GLU A 324 -5.44 55.42 -4.61
CA GLU A 324 -4.09 55.82 -4.15
C GLU A 324 -3.31 54.66 -3.48
N GLN A 325 -3.99 53.65 -2.92
CA GLN A 325 -3.34 52.57 -2.14
C GLN A 325 -2.71 51.49 -3.02
N VAL A 326 -3.10 51.41 -4.29
CA VAL A 326 -2.58 50.43 -5.25
C VAL A 326 -1.49 51.02 -6.17
N GLU A 327 -1.30 52.34 -6.15
CA GLU A 327 -0.25 53.00 -6.91
C GLU A 327 1.15 52.75 -6.33
N TRP A 328 2.11 52.46 -7.20
CA TRP A 328 3.50 52.22 -6.82
C TRP A 328 4.17 53.48 -6.27
N GLY A 329 4.84 53.37 -5.13
CA GLY A 329 5.69 54.43 -4.57
C GLY A 329 4.96 55.56 -3.85
N VAL A 330 3.62 55.54 -3.78
CA VAL A 330 2.83 56.53 -3.01
C VAL A 330 3.04 56.36 -1.50
N PHE A 331 3.19 55.12 -1.04
CA PHE A 331 3.47 54.76 0.35
C PHE A 331 4.77 53.95 0.44
N GLN A 332 5.54 54.16 1.51
CA GLN A 332 6.75 53.39 1.81
C GLN A 332 6.44 51.93 2.17
N LYS A 333 5.20 51.66 2.64
CA LYS A 333 4.71 50.32 2.97
C LYS A 333 3.33 50.10 2.38
N VAL A 334 3.17 49.01 1.62
CA VAL A 334 1.91 48.64 0.94
C VAL A 334 0.79 48.46 1.97
N GLY A 335 -0.37 49.07 1.70
CA GLY A 335 -1.57 48.99 2.56
C GLY A 335 -1.49 49.79 3.86
N ASP A 336 -0.49 50.67 4.04
CA ASP A 336 -0.30 51.46 5.26
C ASP A 336 -0.31 52.98 4.97
N LYS A 337 -1.49 53.60 5.14
CA LYS A 337 -1.70 55.04 4.89
C LYS A 337 -0.82 55.96 5.75
N THR A 338 -0.26 55.47 6.86
CA THR A 338 0.61 56.25 7.74
C THR A 338 2.02 56.46 7.17
N THR A 339 2.34 55.76 6.08
CA THR A 339 3.69 55.72 5.49
C THR A 339 3.80 56.47 4.16
N ARG A 340 2.97 57.51 3.94
CA ARG A 340 2.97 58.26 2.67
C ARG A 340 4.35 58.85 2.40
N THR A 341 4.86 58.63 1.18
CA THR A 341 6.17 59.11 0.77
C THR A 341 6.18 60.65 0.81
N GLN A 342 7.11 61.25 1.54
CA GLN A 342 7.29 62.70 1.52
C GLN A 342 7.88 63.11 0.16
N LYS A 343 7.19 63.99 -0.56
CA LYS A 343 7.79 64.65 -1.73
C LYS A 343 8.92 65.54 -1.24
N THR A 344 10.15 65.20 -1.57
CA THR A 344 11.27 66.15 -1.49
C THR A 344 10.96 67.24 -2.51
N VAL A 345 10.68 68.45 -2.05
CA VAL A 345 10.42 69.62 -2.90
C VAL A 345 11.71 70.05 -3.58
#